data_AF-A0A928NG97-F1
#
_entry.id   AF-A0A928NG97-F1
#
_cell.length_a   1.000
_cell.length_b   1.000
_cell.length_c   1.000
_cell.angle_alpha   90.00
_cell.angle_beta   90.00
_cell.angle_gamma   90.00
#
_symmetry.space_group_name_H-M   'P 1'
#
loop_
_entity.id
_entity.type
_entity.pdbx_description
1 polymer ?
#
loop_
_entity_poly.entity_id
_entity_poly.type
_entity_poly.pdbx_seq_one_letter_code
_entity_poly.pdbx_strand_id
1 'polypeptide(L)'
;MTNNMKNKKITIFLSVILCLCLSVPCALASDFITASHILATNSIKINGIVGDSAGTALSLNMALEDSVKENGEILEFPFSDSNKPILSYVTQTGENGVFSEEIIIPDTVDAGSYYFYAMSEEGSQYVNFFVLDSQDAQEVVDKFNEETNPTSLKTYISVDGTMEKIGYSSDKTRLYYDIISDYTVFAKDDGYTLDTLRDAIDRSIALKKAKDGEEISALMSEYATAFGGTYDDYAKLSQDEKLSFESLIRDIDYKKEGMSLELTKLILVAKARSSLSLWSDVQKFVTDNADIIGIDIGQGSDYASIPLNNQPEVFLKMLKNIKNVTTISEIKTYFDDAVKKVKKDVSSDKNGGGAGGSGGGGGSSASFEDINVGMIPDIKPEDEKLTGGFSDTYNHYSMEAVKYLSDKKIINGYGDGTFRPDNFVTRAEFAKMICSAFLIEGENEVSFSDVNKSDWYYDSITNLAAQGILLGDGTLFRPNELIMRQDAALIISRILSYFGFEYEKDSTVFADDAYISDYAEDAVSKMKNAGIVVGNGLNFNPLSDITRGEAAVLVYRAFNERMGAVQ
;
A
#
# COMPACT_ATOMS: atom_id res chain seq x y z
N MET A 1 -47.63 33.46 -6.01
CA MET A 1 -46.65 34.17 -6.84
C MET A 1 -45.30 33.47 -6.64
N THR A 2 -45.04 32.43 -7.43
CA THR A 2 -44.25 32.47 -8.69
C THR A 2 -42.78 32.73 -8.40
N ASN A 3 -41.94 31.68 -8.48
CA ASN A 3 -41.17 31.29 -9.68
C ASN A 3 -39.87 32.12 -9.76
N ASN A 4 -38.68 31.59 -10.08
CA ASN A 4 -38.35 30.51 -10.99
C ASN A 4 -36.83 30.23 -10.95
N MET A 5 -36.43 28.96 -11.10
CA MET A 5 -35.46 28.42 -12.09
C MET A 5 -34.03 29.04 -12.20
N LYS A 6 -32.93 28.34 -12.49
CA LYS A 6 -32.62 26.98 -12.98
C LYS A 6 -31.08 26.85 -13.08
N ASN A 7 -30.54 25.69 -12.70
CA ASN A 7 -29.53 24.84 -13.37
C ASN A 7 -28.36 25.41 -14.22
N LYS A 8 -27.13 24.92 -13.95
CA LYS A 8 -26.32 23.96 -14.78
C LYS A 8 -24.91 23.78 -14.14
N LYS A 9 -24.52 22.62 -13.61
CA LYS A 9 -23.87 21.41 -14.21
C LYS A 9 -22.52 21.60 -14.97
N ILE A 10 -21.42 21.17 -14.32
CA ILE A 10 -20.35 20.19 -14.71
C ILE A 10 -19.49 20.44 -15.99
N THR A 11 -18.14 20.51 -15.84
CA THR A 11 -17.10 19.56 -16.38
C THR A 11 -15.71 20.19 -16.67
N ILE A 12 -14.72 19.83 -15.81
CA ILE A 12 -13.35 19.28 -16.02
C ILE A 12 -12.42 19.78 -17.16
N PHE A 13 -11.18 20.17 -16.77
CA PHE A 13 -9.86 19.74 -17.32
C PHE A 13 -8.75 20.15 -16.31
N LEU A 14 -8.32 19.30 -15.36
CA LEU A 14 -7.15 18.41 -15.36
C LEU A 14 -5.88 18.93 -16.07
N SER A 15 -4.77 19.15 -15.33
CA SER A 15 -3.58 18.27 -15.37
C SER A 15 -2.34 18.82 -14.60
N VAL A 16 -1.89 18.03 -13.61
CA VAL A 16 -0.49 17.53 -13.39
C VAL A 16 0.55 18.60 -12.92
N ILE A 17 1.13 18.60 -11.69
CA ILE A 17 2.04 17.63 -10.98
C ILE A 17 1.96 17.97 -9.45
N LEU A 18 1.55 17.05 -8.54
CA LEU A 18 2.33 16.02 -7.79
C LEU A 18 3.26 16.66 -6.72
N CYS A 19 3.34 16.28 -5.43
CA CYS A 19 3.02 15.07 -4.68
C CYS A 19 3.00 15.42 -3.16
N LEU A 20 2.41 14.55 -2.32
CA LEU A 20 2.35 14.59 -0.84
C LEU A 20 1.29 15.50 -0.19
N CYS A 21 0.05 15.04 -0.15
CA CYS A 21 -0.85 15.25 0.99
C CYS A 21 -2.06 14.33 0.82
N LEU A 22 -2.19 13.33 1.69
CA LEU A 22 -3.43 12.90 2.36
C LEU A 22 -3.28 11.46 2.86
N SER A 23 -2.95 11.31 4.14
CA SER A 23 -3.65 10.42 5.10
C SER A 23 -2.83 10.25 6.38
N VAL A 24 -2.81 11.29 7.21
CA VAL A 24 -2.63 11.12 8.65
C VAL A 24 -3.79 11.88 9.31
N PRO A 25 -4.57 11.23 10.20
CA PRO A 25 -5.62 11.92 10.91
C PRO A 25 -4.99 13.01 11.77
N CYS A 26 -5.58 14.20 11.68
CA CYS A 26 -5.49 15.34 12.59
C CYS A 26 -5.01 14.95 14.00
N ALA A 27 -3.70 14.96 14.21
CA ALA A 27 -3.10 15.43 15.44
C ALA A 27 -2.87 16.92 15.21
N LEU A 28 -3.40 17.76 16.09
CA LEU A 28 -3.10 19.20 16.14
C LEU A 28 -1.60 19.37 15.92
N ALA A 29 -1.20 19.97 14.79
CA ALA A 29 0.19 20.28 14.56
C ALA A 29 0.54 21.40 15.54
N SER A 30 1.05 21.01 16.71
CA SER A 30 1.68 21.96 17.62
C SER A 30 2.83 22.62 16.89
N ASP A 31 2.94 23.94 16.95
CA ASP A 31 4.08 24.69 16.42
C ASP A 31 5.39 23.91 16.69
N PHE A 32 6.12 23.56 15.63
CA PHE A 32 7.39 22.85 15.74
C PHE A 32 8.33 23.32 14.64
N ILE A 33 9.62 23.33 14.92
CA ILE A 33 10.66 23.74 13.98
C ILE A 33 11.87 22.81 14.10
N THR A 34 12.47 22.47 12.97
CA THR A 34 13.69 21.69 12.84
C THR A 34 14.70 22.45 11.99
N ALA A 35 15.99 22.34 12.34
CA ALA A 35 17.08 22.95 11.59
C ALA A 35 18.27 21.98 11.52
N SER A 36 18.92 21.89 10.36
CA SER A 36 20.11 21.08 10.16
C SER A 36 21.10 21.74 9.21
N HIS A 37 22.40 21.55 9.47
CA HIS A 37 23.47 22.05 8.62
C HIS A 37 23.78 21.06 7.49
N ILE A 38 23.79 21.56 6.26
CA ILE A 38 24.19 20.87 5.03
C ILE A 38 25.62 21.29 4.68
N LEU A 39 26.59 20.40 4.94
CA LEU A 39 28.01 20.67 4.68
C LEU A 39 28.32 20.94 3.21
N ALA A 40 27.64 20.25 2.29
CA ALA A 40 27.94 20.33 0.86
C ALA A 40 27.71 21.74 0.27
N THR A 41 26.74 22.48 0.82
CA THR A 41 26.34 23.82 0.38
C THR A 41 26.65 24.90 1.40
N ASN A 42 27.20 24.53 2.57
CA ASN A 42 27.35 25.40 3.74
C ASN A 42 26.06 26.17 4.05
N SER A 43 24.94 25.44 4.14
CA SER A 43 23.60 26.01 4.31
C SER A 43 22.84 25.38 5.48
N ILE A 44 21.82 26.07 5.96
CA ILE A 44 20.88 25.58 6.96
C ILE A 44 19.60 25.21 6.23
N LYS A 45 19.19 23.95 6.34
CA LYS A 45 17.83 23.54 6.00
C LYS A 45 16.96 23.68 7.23
N ILE A 46 15.92 24.50 7.12
CA ILE A 46 14.99 24.78 8.21
C ILE A 46 13.56 24.53 7.77
N ASN A 47 12.81 23.80 8.59
CA ASN A 47 11.42 23.45 8.31
C ASN A 47 10.61 23.63 9.58
N GLY A 48 9.34 24.01 9.45
CA GLY A 48 8.49 24.08 10.62
C GLY A 48 7.11 24.66 10.35
N ILE A 49 6.43 24.92 11.46
CA ILE A 49 5.11 25.53 11.53
C ILE A 49 5.19 26.64 12.56
N VAL A 50 4.77 27.84 12.17
CA VAL A 50 4.61 28.99 13.08
C VAL A 50 3.31 29.69 12.77
N GLY A 51 2.37 29.64 13.72
CA GLY A 51 1.04 30.21 13.54
C GLY A 51 0.18 29.38 12.58
N ASP A 52 -0.96 29.92 12.18
CA ASP A 52 -1.98 29.18 11.43
C ASP A 52 -2.27 29.79 10.04
N SER A 53 -1.86 31.03 9.80
CA SER A 53 -2.20 31.75 8.56
C SER A 53 -1.17 31.55 7.45
N ALA A 54 -1.68 31.49 6.22
CA ALA A 54 -0.88 31.52 5.01
C ALA A 54 -0.51 32.94 4.59
N GLY A 55 0.70 33.12 4.06
CA GLY A 55 1.22 34.41 3.60
C GLY A 55 1.67 35.34 4.71
N THR A 56 1.74 34.87 5.96
CA THR A 56 2.21 35.66 7.10
C THR A 56 3.71 35.88 6.96
N ALA A 57 4.18 37.12 7.15
CA ALA A 57 5.60 37.42 7.13
C ALA A 57 6.30 36.65 8.25
N LEU A 58 7.34 35.90 7.88
CA LEU A 58 8.12 35.08 8.78
C LEU A 58 9.57 35.56 8.79
N SER A 59 10.07 35.92 9.96
CA SER A 59 11.46 36.30 10.18
C SER A 59 12.24 35.12 10.76
N LEU A 60 13.29 34.75 10.04
CA LEU A 60 14.17 33.62 10.31
C LEU A 60 15.53 34.16 10.76
N ASN A 61 15.91 33.93 12.02
CA ASN A 61 17.06 34.59 12.65
C ASN A 61 17.97 33.59 13.37
N MET A 62 19.28 33.68 13.11
CA MET A 62 20.30 32.85 13.74
C MET A 62 21.08 33.62 14.80
N ALA A 63 21.39 32.97 15.92
CA ALA A 63 22.17 33.54 17.01
C ALA A 63 23.08 32.48 17.65
N LEU A 64 24.19 32.92 18.24
CA LEU A 64 25.05 32.07 19.08
C LEU A 64 24.28 31.66 20.34
N GLU A 65 24.42 30.42 20.79
CA GLU A 65 23.75 29.92 21.99
C GLU A 65 23.97 30.81 23.22
N ASP A 66 25.20 31.22 23.49
CA ASP A 66 25.53 32.08 24.64
C ASP A 66 24.92 33.48 24.54
N SER A 67 24.59 33.94 23.33
CA SER A 67 23.99 35.27 23.10
C SER A 67 22.48 35.30 23.35
N VAL A 68 21.84 34.14 23.49
CA VAL A 68 20.38 34.02 23.65
C VAL A 68 19.96 33.41 24.98
N LYS A 69 20.91 33.26 25.91
CA LYS A 69 20.67 32.77 27.26
C LYS A 69 20.81 33.87 28.29
N GLU A 70 19.87 33.93 29.23
CA GLU A 70 19.98 34.73 30.45
C GLU A 70 19.74 33.84 31.67
N ASN A 71 20.68 33.83 32.62
CA ASN A 71 20.65 32.93 33.78
C ASN A 71 20.50 31.42 33.44
N GLY A 72 20.91 31.02 32.23
CA GLY A 72 20.81 29.65 31.73
C GLY A 72 19.48 29.31 31.04
N GLU A 73 18.52 30.24 31.00
CA GLU A 73 17.24 30.08 30.30
C GLU A 73 17.30 30.75 28.92
N ILE A 74 16.61 30.16 27.94
CA ILE A 74 16.53 30.69 26.58
C ILE A 74 15.56 31.86 26.54
N LEU A 75 16.00 32.96 25.93
CA LEU A 75 15.17 34.13 25.68
C LEU A 75 14.21 33.87 24.52
N GLU A 76 12.92 34.11 24.74
CA GLU A 76 11.87 34.00 23.71
C GLU A 76 12.04 35.08 22.62
N PHE A 77 12.48 36.28 23.01
CA PHE A 77 12.77 37.40 22.12
C PHE A 77 14.19 37.91 22.37
N PRO A 78 15.24 37.24 21.84
CA PRO A 78 16.62 37.55 22.18
C PRO A 78 17.16 38.80 21.48
N PHE A 79 16.49 39.26 20.42
CA PHE A 79 17.04 40.27 19.52
C PHE A 79 16.68 41.70 19.94
N SER A 80 17.69 42.56 19.96
CA SER A 80 17.58 43.98 20.31
C SER A 80 18.65 44.79 19.57
N ASP A 81 18.66 46.11 19.72
CA ASP A 81 19.71 46.97 19.15
C ASP A 81 21.12 46.56 19.60
N SER A 82 21.23 46.01 20.83
CA SER A 82 22.47 45.51 21.42
C SER A 82 22.79 44.05 21.10
N ASN A 83 21.81 43.25 20.65
CA ASN A 83 21.97 41.84 20.36
C ASN A 83 21.36 41.51 19.00
N LYS A 84 22.18 41.62 17.95
CA LYS A 84 21.74 41.42 16.57
C LYS A 84 21.90 39.96 16.15
N PRO A 85 21.00 39.44 15.30
CA PRO A 85 21.19 38.13 14.71
C PRO A 85 22.44 38.10 13.83
N ILE A 86 23.07 36.94 13.77
CA ILE A 86 24.23 36.66 12.91
C ILE A 86 23.78 36.57 11.45
N LEU A 87 22.60 35.99 11.25
CA LEU A 87 21.93 35.84 9.97
C LEU A 87 20.46 36.16 10.17
N SER A 88 19.89 36.96 9.26
CA SER A 88 18.46 37.27 9.24
C SER A 88 17.94 37.10 7.82
N TYR A 89 16.84 36.38 7.69
CA TYR A 89 16.16 36.09 6.43
C TYR A 89 14.66 36.29 6.62
N VAL A 90 13.99 36.77 5.58
CA VAL A 90 12.54 37.02 5.63
C VAL A 90 11.88 36.23 4.51
N THR A 91 10.89 35.43 4.90
CA THR A 91 10.05 34.65 3.99
C THR A 91 8.57 34.82 4.39
N GLN A 92 7.70 34.00 3.84
CA GLN A 92 6.29 33.92 4.19
C GLN A 92 5.90 32.48 4.53
N THR A 93 4.96 32.32 5.45
CA THR A 93 4.35 31.02 5.72
C THR A 93 3.49 30.55 4.56
N GLY A 94 3.47 29.25 4.32
CA GLY A 94 2.50 28.55 3.49
C GLY A 94 1.20 28.26 4.25
N GLU A 95 0.37 27.36 3.70
CA GLU A 95 -0.87 26.94 4.36
C GLU A 95 -0.59 26.39 5.78
N ASN A 96 -1.45 26.77 6.73
CA ASN A 96 -1.35 26.37 8.14
C ASN A 96 0.01 26.69 8.78
N GLY A 97 0.60 27.85 8.46
CA GLY A 97 1.86 28.30 9.06
C GLY A 97 3.12 27.54 8.62
N VAL A 98 3.00 26.58 7.69
CA VAL A 98 4.11 25.71 7.25
C VAL A 98 5.16 26.49 6.47
N PHE A 99 6.45 26.25 6.71
CA PHE A 99 7.54 26.79 5.89
C PHE A 99 8.70 25.79 5.75
N SER A 100 9.48 25.95 4.68
CA SER A 100 10.70 25.18 4.39
C SER A 100 11.66 26.06 3.62
N GLU A 101 12.83 26.33 4.18
CA GLU A 101 13.84 27.20 3.59
C GLU A 101 15.22 26.55 3.66
N GLU A 102 16.07 26.86 2.68
CA GLU A 102 17.49 26.56 2.71
C GLU A 102 18.26 27.89 2.65
N ILE A 103 19.01 28.20 3.71
CA ILE A 103 19.67 29.50 3.87
C ILE A 103 21.18 29.29 3.93
N ILE A 104 21.90 29.88 2.98
CA ILE A 104 23.37 29.81 2.94
C ILE A 104 23.95 30.55 4.15
N ILE A 105 24.88 29.90 4.84
CA ILE A 105 25.60 30.45 5.99
C ILE A 105 26.83 31.21 5.49
N PRO A 106 27.14 32.40 6.03
CA PRO A 106 28.41 33.06 5.73
C PRO A 106 29.60 32.22 6.18
N ASP A 107 30.67 32.19 5.37
CA ASP A 107 31.93 31.48 5.71
C ASP A 107 32.63 32.01 6.98
N THR A 108 32.17 33.14 7.53
CA THR A 108 32.65 33.71 8.79
C THR A 108 32.01 33.08 10.03
N VAL A 109 31.03 32.18 9.86
CA VAL A 109 30.37 31.50 10.96
C VAL A 109 31.18 30.26 11.34
N ASP A 110 31.68 30.25 12.57
CA ASP A 110 32.46 29.14 13.09
C ASP A 110 31.58 27.90 13.37
N ALA A 111 32.20 26.72 13.43
CA ALA A 111 31.52 25.53 13.91
C ALA A 111 31.12 25.69 15.37
N GLY A 112 29.93 25.22 15.75
CA GLY A 112 29.42 25.37 17.10
C GLY A 112 27.90 25.26 17.19
N SER A 113 27.38 25.55 18.38
CA SER A 113 25.96 25.49 18.71
C SER A 113 25.29 26.85 18.51
N TYR A 114 24.19 26.83 17.77
CA TYR A 114 23.43 28.02 17.40
C TYR A 114 21.95 27.80 17.67
N TYR A 115 21.23 28.89 17.87
CA TYR A 115 19.78 28.90 17.90
C TYR A 115 19.25 29.57 16.65
N PHE A 116 18.21 28.98 16.09
CA PHE A 116 17.45 29.53 15.00
C PHE A 116 16.03 29.85 15.47
N TYR A 117 15.63 31.11 15.32
CA TYR A 117 14.33 31.64 15.71
C TYR A 117 13.50 31.90 14.46
N ALA A 118 12.29 31.34 14.44
CA ALA A 118 11.25 31.66 13.47
C ALA A 118 10.17 32.47 14.18
N MET A 119 9.96 33.71 13.74
CA MET A 119 9.06 34.67 14.39
C MET A 119 8.09 35.25 13.37
N SER A 120 6.81 35.22 13.70
CA SER A 120 5.73 35.89 12.97
C SER A 120 4.90 36.76 13.92
N GLU A 121 3.90 37.47 13.39
CA GLU A 121 2.95 38.19 14.24
C GLU A 121 2.01 37.26 15.02
N GLU A 122 1.92 35.98 14.62
CA GLU A 122 1.02 34.98 15.21
C GLU A 122 1.72 34.08 16.24
N GLY A 123 3.05 34.03 16.24
CA GLY A 123 3.81 33.21 17.17
C GLY A 123 5.31 33.21 16.91
N SER A 124 6.04 32.55 17.79
CA SER A 124 7.48 32.34 17.64
C SER A 124 7.89 30.95 18.08
N GLN A 125 8.84 30.37 17.38
CA GLN A 125 9.48 29.10 17.70
C GLN A 125 10.99 29.24 17.59
N TYR A 126 11.71 28.38 18.31
CA TYR A 126 13.16 28.30 18.19
C TYR A 126 13.66 26.86 18.28
N VAL A 127 14.76 26.60 17.59
CA VAL A 127 15.46 25.30 17.62
C VAL A 127 16.95 25.51 17.74
N ASN A 128 17.57 24.65 18.56
CA ASN A 128 19.02 24.54 18.62
C ASN A 128 19.51 23.63 17.48
N PHE A 129 20.60 24.02 16.82
CA PHE A 129 21.28 23.23 15.80
C PHE A 129 22.77 23.50 15.83
N PHE A 130 23.54 22.68 15.12
CA PHE A 130 24.99 22.79 15.06
C PHE A 130 25.46 23.14 13.66
N VAL A 131 26.30 24.17 13.57
CA VAL A 131 27.17 24.39 12.41
C VAL A 131 28.38 23.48 12.60
N LEU A 132 28.72 22.71 11.57
CA LEU A 132 29.68 21.63 11.67
C LEU A 132 30.99 22.00 10.97
N ASP A 133 32.10 21.57 11.55
CA ASP A 133 33.35 21.48 10.83
C ASP A 133 33.41 20.17 10.03
N SER A 134 33.80 20.27 8.76
CA SER A 134 33.81 19.12 7.84
C SER A 134 34.81 18.03 8.23
N GLN A 135 35.96 18.41 8.79
CA GLN A 135 36.99 17.46 9.21
C GLN A 135 36.55 16.74 10.48
N ASP A 136 36.06 17.48 11.48
CA ASP A 136 35.53 16.93 12.72
C ASP A 136 34.37 15.96 12.48
N ALA A 137 33.44 16.32 11.59
CA ALA A 137 32.33 15.45 11.22
C ALA A 137 32.83 14.16 10.56
N GLN A 138 33.83 14.26 9.67
CA GLN A 138 34.40 13.10 9.00
C GLN A 138 35.15 12.18 9.97
N GLU A 139 35.89 12.72 10.94
CA GLU A 139 36.56 11.92 11.98
C GLU A 139 35.58 11.06 12.78
N VAL A 140 34.40 11.61 13.09
CA VAL A 140 33.32 10.85 13.76
C VAL A 140 32.79 9.76 12.84
N VAL A 141 32.48 10.08 11.58
CA VAL A 141 31.99 9.10 10.60
C VAL A 141 32.98 7.94 10.42
N ASP A 142 34.27 8.25 10.26
CA ASP A 142 35.33 7.26 10.15
C ASP A 142 35.36 6.36 11.38
N LYS A 143 35.24 6.94 12.58
CA LYS A 143 35.22 6.16 13.83
C LYS A 143 34.02 5.22 13.92
N PHE A 144 32.83 5.67 13.50
CA PHE A 144 31.64 4.81 13.44
C PHE A 144 31.79 3.69 12.40
N ASN A 145 32.47 3.95 11.29
CA ASN A 145 32.74 2.95 10.25
C ASN A 145 33.73 1.88 10.71
N GLU A 146 34.81 2.27 11.39
CA GLU A 146 35.84 1.37 11.90
C GLU A 146 35.38 0.48 13.05
N GLU A 147 34.48 0.97 13.92
CA GLU A 147 34.16 0.30 15.17
C GLU A 147 33.17 -0.86 14.98
N THR A 148 33.53 -2.07 15.44
CA THR A 148 32.67 -3.26 15.35
C THR A 148 32.13 -3.71 16.70
N ASN A 149 32.49 -3.01 17.79
CA ASN A 149 32.06 -3.34 19.14
C ASN A 149 31.17 -2.22 19.71
N PRO A 150 29.89 -2.51 20.05
CA PRO A 150 28.99 -1.51 20.62
C PRO A 150 29.51 -0.88 21.92
N THR A 151 30.23 -1.62 22.76
CA THR A 151 30.75 -1.08 24.03
C THR A 151 31.86 -0.05 23.81
N SER A 152 32.75 -0.33 22.85
CA SER A 152 33.81 0.61 22.45
C SER A 152 33.19 1.86 21.84
N LEU A 153 32.21 1.70 20.93
CA LEU A 153 31.51 2.83 20.32
C LEU A 153 30.75 3.65 21.37
N LYS A 154 30.08 3.00 22.32
CA LYS A 154 29.40 3.64 23.45
C LYS A 154 30.37 4.53 24.24
N THR A 155 31.58 4.04 24.50
CA THR A 155 32.60 4.81 25.21
C THR A 155 33.01 6.05 24.43
N TYR A 156 33.18 5.91 23.11
CA TYR A 156 33.51 7.02 22.22
C TYR A 156 32.40 8.07 22.16
N ILE A 157 31.14 7.68 21.90
CA ILE A 157 30.01 8.63 21.86
C ILE A 157 29.73 9.30 23.20
N SER A 158 30.16 8.67 24.31
CA SER A 158 30.00 9.24 25.66
C SER A 158 30.98 10.37 25.96
N VAL A 159 31.98 10.60 25.11
CA VAL A 159 32.92 11.72 25.26
C VAL A 159 32.20 13.01 24.86
N ASP A 160 32.14 13.97 25.79
CA ASP A 160 31.49 15.27 25.59
C ASP A 160 31.96 15.98 24.31
N GLY A 161 31.01 16.52 23.55
CA GLY A 161 31.27 17.21 22.28
C GLY A 161 31.39 16.28 21.07
N THR A 162 31.55 14.97 21.23
CA THR A 162 31.68 14.02 20.10
C THR A 162 30.46 14.04 19.20
N MET A 163 29.27 14.00 19.80
CA MET A 163 28.01 13.98 19.06
C MET A 163 27.67 15.34 18.43
N GLU A 164 28.17 16.43 19.01
CA GLU A 164 27.96 17.80 18.52
C GLU A 164 28.68 18.03 17.19
N LYS A 165 29.84 17.38 16.99
CA LYS A 165 30.56 17.36 15.70
C LYS A 165 29.75 16.81 14.54
N ILE A 166 28.72 16.00 14.82
CA ILE A 166 27.77 15.49 13.83
C ILE A 166 26.35 16.01 14.05
N GLY A 167 26.20 17.07 14.85
CA GLY A 167 24.97 17.85 15.00
C GLY A 167 23.95 17.33 16.00
N TYR A 168 24.39 16.55 16.98
CA TYR A 168 23.54 16.10 18.08
C TYR A 168 23.99 16.66 19.41
N SER A 169 23.04 17.18 20.20
CA SER A 169 23.31 17.66 21.55
C SER A 169 23.75 16.51 22.46
N SER A 170 24.93 16.65 23.08
CA SER A 170 25.49 15.67 24.00
C SER A 170 24.49 15.24 25.10
N ASP A 171 23.73 16.19 25.66
CA ASP A 171 22.76 15.91 26.73
C ASP A 171 21.55 15.10 26.26
N LYS A 172 21.04 15.38 25.04
CA LYS A 172 19.95 14.59 24.47
C LYS A 172 20.42 13.19 24.10
N THR A 173 21.62 13.07 23.55
CA THR A 173 22.15 11.79 23.08
C THR A 173 22.52 10.85 24.23
N ARG A 174 22.89 11.37 25.40
CA ARG A 174 23.19 10.57 26.61
C ARG A 174 22.09 9.57 26.99
N LEU A 175 20.82 9.90 26.73
CA LEU A 175 19.69 9.01 27.00
C LEU A 175 19.63 7.79 26.06
N TYR A 176 20.34 7.85 24.93
CA TYR A 176 20.21 6.91 23.81
C TYR A 176 21.52 6.22 23.44
N TYR A 177 22.65 6.46 24.13
CA TYR A 177 23.95 5.90 23.78
C TYR A 177 23.97 4.37 23.65
N ASP A 178 23.23 3.66 24.50
CA ASP A 178 23.12 2.21 24.41
C ASP A 178 22.52 1.77 23.08
N ILE A 179 21.36 2.33 22.71
CA ILE A 179 20.72 1.94 21.45
C ILE A 179 21.47 2.47 20.24
N ILE A 180 22.05 3.67 20.29
CA ILE A 180 22.82 4.25 19.19
C ILE A 180 24.02 3.35 18.91
N SER A 181 24.80 3.01 19.93
CA SER A 181 26.01 2.20 19.77
C SER A 181 25.71 0.78 19.31
N ASP A 182 24.69 0.12 19.88
CA ASP A 182 24.25 -1.19 19.41
C ASP A 182 23.79 -1.09 17.96
N TYR A 183 22.82 -0.24 17.69
CA TYR A 183 22.17 -0.14 16.39
C TYR A 183 23.15 0.20 15.27
N THR A 184 23.95 1.25 15.45
CA THR A 184 24.84 1.73 14.39
C THR A 184 25.96 0.73 14.08
N VAL A 185 26.30 -0.18 15.01
CA VAL A 185 27.21 -1.30 14.73
C VAL A 185 26.51 -2.40 13.92
N PHE A 186 25.29 -2.78 14.29
CA PHE A 186 24.60 -3.91 13.65
C PHE A 186 23.93 -3.59 12.31
N ALA A 187 23.53 -2.33 12.08
CA ALA A 187 22.88 -1.89 10.85
C ALA A 187 23.83 -1.26 9.82
N LYS A 188 25.13 -1.40 10.06
CA LYS A 188 26.16 -0.90 9.17
C LYS A 188 26.35 -1.90 8.02
N ASP A 189 25.70 -1.62 6.90
CA ASP A 189 25.79 -2.45 5.69
C ASP A 189 27.11 -2.18 4.93
N ASP A 190 27.21 -1.04 4.24
CA ASP A 190 28.37 -0.65 3.41
C ASP A 190 29.22 0.49 4.02
N GLY A 191 29.00 0.77 5.31
CA GLY A 191 29.53 1.95 5.99
C GLY A 191 28.62 3.17 5.85
N TYR A 192 28.95 4.21 6.59
CA TYR A 192 28.20 5.45 6.69
C TYR A 192 28.90 6.61 5.97
N THR A 193 28.10 7.40 5.29
CA THR A 193 28.31 8.85 5.12
C THR A 193 27.75 9.61 6.33
N LEU A 194 28.04 10.90 6.46
CA LEU A 194 27.46 11.73 7.53
C LEU A 194 25.93 11.66 7.56
N ASP A 195 25.27 11.78 6.41
CA ASP A 195 23.80 11.78 6.33
C ASP A 195 23.23 10.42 6.73
N THR A 196 23.78 9.33 6.20
CA THR A 196 23.33 7.98 6.57
C THR A 196 23.62 7.62 8.02
N LEU A 197 24.67 8.20 8.64
CA LEU A 197 24.96 8.04 10.06
C LEU A 197 23.92 8.79 10.91
N ARG A 198 23.58 10.02 10.53
CA ARG A 198 22.52 10.81 11.17
C ARG A 198 21.18 10.09 11.10
N ASP A 199 20.81 9.62 9.92
CA ASP A 199 19.59 8.81 9.76
C ASP A 199 19.62 7.57 10.65
N ALA A 200 20.78 6.92 10.80
CA ALA A 200 20.90 5.77 11.69
C ALA A 200 20.72 6.16 13.17
N ILE A 201 21.33 7.25 13.61
CA ILE A 201 21.15 7.76 14.98
C ILE A 201 19.68 8.09 15.22
N ASP A 202 19.04 8.81 14.31
CA ASP A 202 17.63 9.19 14.38
C ASP A 202 16.70 7.98 14.47
N ARG A 203 16.90 6.96 13.61
CA ARG A 203 16.15 5.69 13.69
C ARG A 203 16.33 5.01 15.04
N SER A 204 17.54 5.01 15.60
CA SER A 204 17.80 4.39 16.91
C SER A 204 17.07 5.12 18.05
N ILE A 205 17.01 6.46 18.00
CA ILE A 205 16.27 7.28 18.96
C ILE A 205 14.78 6.99 18.85
N ALA A 206 14.24 7.01 17.63
CA ALA A 206 12.83 6.70 17.36
C ALA A 206 12.45 5.31 17.91
N LEU A 207 13.30 4.31 17.72
CA LEU A 207 13.04 2.97 18.24
C LEU A 207 13.10 2.88 19.75
N LYS A 208 14.00 3.61 20.40
CA LYS A 208 14.03 3.66 21.86
C LYS A 208 12.74 4.28 22.39
N LYS A 209 12.31 5.41 21.82
CA LYS A 209 11.04 6.07 22.14
C LYS A 209 9.84 5.12 21.93
N ALA A 210 9.81 4.39 20.82
CA ALA A 210 8.77 3.40 20.54
C ALA A 210 8.74 2.28 21.61
N LYS A 211 9.91 1.78 22.03
CA LYS A 211 10.03 0.78 23.11
C LYS A 211 9.59 1.33 24.47
N ASP A 212 9.81 2.62 24.70
CA ASP A 212 9.38 3.31 25.93
C ASP A 212 7.88 3.67 25.91
N GLY A 213 7.19 3.39 24.80
CA GLY A 213 5.74 3.40 24.68
C GLY A 213 5.17 4.61 23.95
N GLU A 214 6.01 5.47 23.37
CA GLU A 214 5.57 6.59 22.54
C GLU A 214 4.76 6.14 21.32
N GLU A 215 3.95 7.05 20.79
CA GLU A 215 3.06 6.78 19.67
C GLU A 215 3.89 6.59 18.39
N ILE A 216 3.83 5.39 17.82
CA ILE A 216 4.68 5.01 16.68
C ILE A 216 4.32 5.77 15.41
N SER A 217 3.05 6.08 15.19
CA SER A 217 2.62 6.93 14.08
C SER A 217 3.30 8.31 14.11
N ALA A 218 3.37 8.93 15.29
CA ALA A 218 4.04 10.20 15.52
C ALA A 218 5.55 10.07 15.29
N LEU A 219 6.18 9.02 15.80
CA LEU A 219 7.61 8.76 15.60
C LEU A 219 7.97 8.50 14.14
N MET A 220 7.18 7.70 13.43
CA MET A 220 7.38 7.45 12.00
C MET A 220 7.30 8.76 11.21
N SER A 221 6.40 9.67 11.60
CA SER A 221 6.29 11.00 10.98
C SER A 221 7.43 11.94 11.38
N GLU A 222 7.79 12.01 12.66
CA GLU A 222 8.87 12.86 13.20
C GLU A 222 10.22 12.51 12.54
N TYR A 223 10.49 11.22 12.38
CA TYR A 223 11.73 10.69 11.81
C TYR A 223 11.56 10.17 10.38
N ALA A 224 10.57 10.70 9.62
CA ALA A 224 10.24 10.19 8.29
C ALA A 224 11.43 10.17 7.32
N THR A 225 12.27 11.22 7.35
CA THR A 225 13.49 11.29 6.52
C THR A 225 14.45 10.16 6.87
N ALA A 226 14.69 9.94 8.16
CA ALA A 226 15.55 8.88 8.64
C ALA A 226 14.97 7.48 8.32
N PHE A 227 13.65 7.29 8.34
CA PHE A 227 13.05 6.02 7.92
C PHE A 227 13.00 5.83 6.39
N GLY A 228 13.12 6.89 5.59
CA GLY A 228 13.19 6.83 4.13
C GLY A 228 12.08 5.97 3.51
N GLY A 229 12.45 5.01 2.65
CA GLY A 229 11.49 4.11 2.01
C GLY A 229 10.65 3.28 2.99
N THR A 230 11.16 3.00 4.20
CA THR A 230 10.35 2.35 5.25
C THR A 230 9.19 3.23 5.70
N TYR A 231 9.39 4.54 5.81
CA TYR A 231 8.30 5.46 6.10
C TYR A 231 7.27 5.46 4.98
N ASP A 232 7.71 5.51 3.71
CA ASP A 232 6.80 5.47 2.56
C ASP A 232 5.94 4.21 2.56
N ASP A 233 6.53 3.07 2.90
CA ASP A 233 5.82 1.80 2.98
C ASP A 233 4.89 1.72 4.19
N TYR A 234 5.30 2.26 5.33
CA TYR A 234 4.43 2.42 6.51
C TYR A 234 3.25 3.35 6.24
N ALA A 235 3.49 4.47 5.54
CA ALA A 235 2.46 5.47 5.26
C ALA A 235 1.32 4.89 4.42
N LYS A 236 1.63 3.98 3.48
CA LYS A 236 0.69 3.26 2.61
C LYS A 236 -0.12 2.18 3.34
N LEU A 237 0.23 1.83 4.58
CA LEU A 237 -0.51 0.84 5.35
C LEU A 237 -1.93 1.34 5.69
N SER A 238 -2.89 0.43 5.60
CA SER A 238 -4.23 0.61 6.19
C SER A 238 -4.14 0.75 7.72
N GLN A 239 -5.21 1.24 8.35
CA GLN A 239 -5.22 1.44 9.81
C GLN A 239 -4.95 0.15 10.59
N ASP A 240 -5.52 -0.98 10.17
CA ASP A 240 -5.31 -2.28 10.83
C ASP A 240 -3.88 -2.79 10.64
N GLU A 241 -3.28 -2.54 9.48
CA GLU A 241 -1.87 -2.83 9.21
C GLU A 241 -0.93 -1.95 10.05
N LYS A 242 -1.25 -0.66 10.24
CA LYS A 242 -0.50 0.24 11.13
C LYS A 242 -0.57 -0.26 12.57
N LEU A 243 -1.76 -0.50 13.12
CA LEU A 243 -1.91 -1.05 14.48
C LEU A 243 -1.16 -2.38 14.65
N SER A 244 -1.18 -3.20 13.60
CA SER A 244 -0.44 -4.45 13.58
C SER A 244 1.08 -4.22 13.63
N PHE A 245 1.63 -3.38 12.76
CA PHE A 245 3.03 -2.99 12.76
C PHE A 245 3.46 -2.39 14.10
N GLU A 246 2.61 -1.55 14.69
CA GLU A 246 2.88 -0.89 15.97
C GLU A 246 3.06 -1.87 17.12
N SER A 247 2.30 -2.96 17.11
CA SER A 247 2.47 -4.02 18.11
C SER A 247 3.77 -4.81 17.92
N LEU A 248 4.27 -4.94 16.67
CA LEU A 248 5.44 -5.75 16.36
C LEU A 248 6.75 -4.99 16.55
N ILE A 249 6.80 -3.71 16.17
CA ILE A 249 8.02 -2.91 16.23
C ILE A 249 8.52 -2.70 17.68
N ARG A 250 7.63 -2.79 18.67
CA ARG A 250 8.01 -2.74 20.09
C ARG A 250 8.94 -3.88 20.50
N ASP A 251 8.77 -5.05 19.89
CA ASP A 251 9.55 -6.25 20.18
C ASP A 251 10.70 -6.48 19.19
N ILE A 252 10.98 -5.51 18.30
CA ILE A 252 12.03 -5.63 17.28
C ILE A 252 13.41 -5.91 17.89
N ASP A 253 14.11 -6.88 17.31
CA ASP A 253 15.50 -7.19 17.63
C ASP A 253 16.43 -6.44 16.66
N TYR A 254 16.79 -5.21 17.02
CA TYR A 254 17.66 -4.35 16.23
C TYR A 254 19.15 -4.77 16.25
N LYS A 255 19.48 -5.94 16.81
CA LYS A 255 20.87 -6.40 17.02
C LYS A 255 21.33 -7.53 16.09
N LYS A 256 20.50 -7.97 15.14
CA LYS A 256 20.75 -9.20 14.37
C LYS A 256 21.01 -9.01 12.88
N GLU A 257 20.34 -8.07 12.22
CA GLU A 257 20.45 -7.81 10.78
C GLU A 257 20.22 -6.31 10.47
N GLY A 258 20.54 -5.89 9.24
CA GLY A 258 20.28 -4.54 8.75
C GLY A 258 18.82 -4.12 8.98
N MET A 259 18.61 -3.05 9.72
CA MET A 259 17.27 -2.69 10.21
C MET A 259 16.28 -2.28 9.14
N SER A 260 16.74 -1.74 8.01
CA SER A 260 15.84 -1.47 6.89
C SER A 260 15.14 -2.76 6.48
N LEU A 261 15.89 -3.87 6.40
CA LEU A 261 15.34 -5.19 6.10
C LEU A 261 14.42 -5.69 7.23
N GLU A 262 14.80 -5.52 8.50
CA GLU A 262 13.93 -5.91 9.63
C GLU A 262 12.61 -5.13 9.66
N LEU A 263 12.63 -3.82 9.40
CA LEU A 263 11.41 -3.01 9.33
C LEU A 263 10.55 -3.41 8.13
N THR A 264 11.16 -3.67 6.96
CA THR A 264 10.43 -4.22 5.81
C THR A 264 9.78 -5.57 6.14
N LYS A 265 10.51 -6.48 6.80
CA LYS A 265 9.96 -7.76 7.28
C LYS A 265 8.79 -7.54 8.23
N LEU A 266 8.89 -6.61 9.17
CA LEU A 266 7.79 -6.27 10.08
C LEU A 266 6.56 -5.72 9.36
N ILE A 267 6.74 -4.88 8.34
CA ILE A 267 5.65 -4.40 7.48
C ILE A 267 4.95 -5.58 6.79
N LEU A 268 5.72 -6.53 6.24
CA LEU A 268 5.16 -7.72 5.59
C LEU A 268 4.40 -8.60 6.59
N VAL A 269 4.95 -8.85 7.77
CA VAL A 269 4.26 -9.58 8.84
C VAL A 269 2.98 -8.86 9.23
N ALA A 270 3.01 -7.51 9.33
CA ALA A 270 1.85 -6.72 9.68
C ALA A 270 0.73 -6.88 8.65
N LYS A 271 1.05 -6.79 7.35
CA LYS A 271 0.12 -7.05 6.24
C LYS A 271 -0.43 -8.48 6.29
N ALA A 272 0.45 -9.46 6.46
CA ALA A 272 0.07 -10.87 6.50
C ALA A 272 -0.98 -11.15 7.57
N ARG A 273 -0.81 -10.56 8.76
CA ARG A 273 -1.71 -10.80 9.88
C ARG A 273 -2.98 -9.95 9.89
N SER A 274 -3.03 -8.80 9.24
CA SER A 274 -4.21 -7.92 9.30
C SER A 274 -5.06 -7.96 8.03
N SER A 275 -4.48 -7.96 6.82
CA SER A 275 -5.24 -7.70 5.58
C SER A 275 -5.55 -8.93 4.73
N LEU A 276 -4.75 -10.00 4.80
CA LEU A 276 -4.94 -11.17 3.92
C LEU A 276 -6.16 -12.02 4.30
N SER A 277 -7.22 -12.00 3.48
CA SER A 277 -8.49 -12.66 3.80
C SER A 277 -8.91 -13.72 2.78
N LEU A 278 -8.31 -13.72 1.58
CA LEU A 278 -8.50 -14.74 0.56
C LEU A 278 -7.22 -15.55 0.35
N TRP A 279 -7.36 -16.81 -0.05
CA TRP A 279 -6.20 -17.65 -0.39
C TRP A 279 -5.41 -17.08 -1.58
N SER A 280 -6.09 -16.37 -2.49
CA SER A 280 -5.47 -15.66 -3.62
C SER A 280 -4.66 -14.44 -3.17
N ASP A 281 -5.08 -13.75 -2.11
CA ASP A 281 -4.32 -12.64 -1.53
C ASP A 281 -3.06 -13.17 -0.86
N VAL A 282 -3.18 -14.31 -0.16
CA VAL A 282 -2.04 -15.03 0.43
C VAL A 282 -1.08 -15.50 -0.67
N GLN A 283 -1.60 -16.03 -1.77
CA GLN A 283 -0.77 -16.40 -2.93
C GLN A 283 0.00 -15.19 -3.44
N LYS A 284 -0.69 -14.10 -3.82
CA LYS A 284 -0.05 -12.91 -4.35
C LYS A 284 0.99 -12.33 -3.37
N PHE A 285 0.62 -12.23 -2.09
CA PHE A 285 1.52 -11.74 -1.05
C PHE A 285 2.78 -12.60 -0.93
N VAL A 286 2.64 -13.93 -0.88
CA VAL A 286 3.78 -14.84 -0.74
C VAL A 286 4.64 -14.82 -2.01
N THR A 287 4.05 -14.79 -3.20
CA THR A 287 4.80 -14.79 -4.45
C THR A 287 5.54 -13.48 -4.70
N ASP A 288 4.90 -12.34 -4.43
CA ASP A 288 5.51 -11.02 -4.64
C ASP A 288 6.66 -10.74 -3.66
N ASN A 289 6.68 -11.44 -2.52
CA ASN A 289 7.66 -11.24 -1.45
C ASN A 289 8.50 -12.50 -1.20
N ALA A 290 8.55 -13.44 -2.15
CA ALA A 290 9.19 -14.75 -1.96
C ALA A 290 10.66 -14.63 -1.52
N ASP A 291 11.42 -13.69 -2.11
CA ASP A 291 12.83 -13.45 -1.77
C ASP A 291 12.99 -12.97 -0.33
N ILE A 292 12.16 -12.02 0.11
CA ILE A 292 12.23 -11.44 1.47
C ILE A 292 11.75 -12.46 2.51
N ILE A 293 10.74 -13.27 2.18
CA ILE A 293 10.24 -14.34 3.04
C ILE A 293 11.23 -15.53 3.06
N GLY A 294 12.10 -15.65 2.05
CA GLY A 294 13.03 -16.75 1.87
C GLY A 294 12.37 -18.03 1.36
N ILE A 295 11.32 -17.90 0.54
CA ILE A 295 10.59 -19.03 -0.06
C ILE A 295 11.05 -19.26 -1.49
N ASP A 296 11.23 -20.52 -1.87
CA ASP A 296 11.51 -20.92 -3.25
C ASP A 296 10.24 -21.45 -3.95
N ILE A 297 9.73 -20.66 -4.89
CA ILE A 297 8.62 -21.02 -5.78
C ILE A 297 9.07 -21.31 -7.23
N GLY A 298 10.37 -21.28 -7.48
CA GLY A 298 10.96 -21.40 -8.80
C GLY A 298 10.92 -22.82 -9.38
N GLN A 299 11.32 -22.93 -10.65
CA GLN A 299 11.43 -24.22 -11.32
C GLN A 299 12.39 -25.15 -10.56
N GLY A 300 11.91 -26.36 -10.24
CA GLY A 300 12.67 -27.34 -9.45
C GLY A 300 12.44 -27.27 -7.94
N SER A 301 11.68 -26.29 -7.44
CA SER A 301 11.32 -26.23 -6.01
C SER A 301 10.30 -27.29 -5.61
N ASP A 302 10.19 -27.53 -4.30
CA ASP A 302 9.15 -28.44 -3.77
C ASP A 302 7.74 -27.95 -4.14
N TYR A 303 7.50 -26.64 -4.15
CA TYR A 303 6.23 -26.07 -4.56
C TYR A 303 5.96 -26.30 -6.05
N ALA A 304 6.93 -26.05 -6.93
CA ALA A 304 6.78 -26.26 -8.37
C ALA A 304 6.55 -27.74 -8.75
N SER A 305 6.95 -28.68 -7.89
CA SER A 305 6.69 -30.11 -8.08
C SER A 305 5.24 -30.53 -7.79
N ILE A 306 4.43 -29.67 -7.17
CA ILE A 306 3.00 -29.91 -6.95
C ILE A 306 2.24 -29.69 -8.27
N PRO A 307 1.31 -30.59 -8.66
CA PRO A 307 0.43 -30.35 -9.81
C PRO A 307 -0.29 -29.00 -9.73
N LEU A 308 -0.37 -28.28 -10.85
CA LEU A 308 -0.92 -26.92 -10.93
C LEU A 308 -2.31 -26.76 -10.29
N ASN A 309 -3.18 -27.75 -10.46
CA ASN A 309 -4.53 -27.78 -9.88
C ASN A 309 -4.54 -27.92 -8.33
N ASN A 310 -3.46 -28.41 -7.73
CA ASN A 310 -3.31 -28.57 -6.28
C ASN A 310 -2.52 -27.43 -5.61
N GLN A 311 -1.79 -26.62 -6.38
CA GLN A 311 -1.02 -25.50 -5.86
C GLN A 311 -1.84 -24.46 -5.07
N PRO A 312 -3.10 -24.10 -5.44
CA PRO A 312 -3.96 -23.23 -4.64
C PRO A 312 -4.19 -23.73 -3.21
N GLU A 313 -4.18 -25.05 -3.00
CA GLU A 313 -4.42 -25.65 -1.69
C GLU A 313 -3.33 -25.29 -0.66
N VAL A 314 -2.10 -25.01 -1.14
CA VAL A 314 -1.00 -24.54 -0.28
C VAL A 314 -1.39 -23.23 0.40
N PHE A 315 -1.84 -22.24 -0.37
CA PHE A 315 -2.20 -20.91 0.16
C PHE A 315 -3.51 -20.95 0.95
N LEU A 316 -4.44 -21.83 0.59
CA LEU A 316 -5.64 -22.08 1.38
C LEU A 316 -5.30 -22.64 2.77
N LYS A 317 -4.32 -23.56 2.87
CA LYS A 317 -3.84 -24.08 4.15
C LYS A 317 -3.09 -22.99 4.95
N MET A 318 -2.34 -22.11 4.29
CA MET A 318 -1.68 -20.97 4.95
C MET A 318 -2.69 -19.96 5.52
N LEU A 319 -3.75 -19.62 4.77
CA LEU A 319 -4.76 -18.63 5.17
C LEU A 319 -5.34 -18.90 6.56
N LYS A 320 -5.46 -20.18 6.96
CA LYS A 320 -5.97 -20.59 8.28
C LYS A 320 -5.13 -20.10 9.45
N ASN A 321 -3.82 -19.91 9.25
CA ASN A 321 -2.88 -19.57 10.32
C ASN A 321 -2.16 -18.24 10.06
N ILE A 322 -2.22 -17.69 8.85
CA ILE A 322 -1.46 -16.48 8.47
C ILE A 322 -1.79 -15.27 9.35
N LYS A 323 -2.99 -15.22 9.95
CA LYS A 323 -3.41 -14.18 10.91
C LYS A 323 -2.66 -14.21 12.24
N ASN A 324 -1.95 -15.29 12.55
CA ASN A 324 -1.26 -15.49 13.83
C ASN A 324 0.26 -15.26 13.74
N VAL A 325 0.78 -14.88 12.58
CA VAL A 325 2.23 -14.70 12.39
C VAL A 325 2.71 -13.42 13.08
N THR A 326 3.88 -13.54 13.69
CA THR A 326 4.61 -12.50 14.40
C THR A 326 6.00 -12.27 13.79
N THR A 327 6.49 -13.20 12.98
CA THR A 327 7.79 -13.09 12.29
C THR A 327 7.70 -13.54 10.84
N ILE A 328 8.63 -13.06 10.02
CA ILE A 328 8.74 -13.48 8.60
C ILE A 328 9.05 -14.98 8.48
N SER A 329 9.83 -15.51 9.42
CA SER A 329 10.22 -16.93 9.48
C SER A 329 9.02 -17.85 9.71
N GLU A 330 8.00 -17.40 10.43
CA GLU A 330 6.75 -18.16 10.60
C GLU A 330 5.97 -18.25 9.29
N ILE A 331 5.94 -17.18 8.49
CA ILE A 331 5.30 -17.20 7.16
C ILE A 331 5.99 -18.23 6.26
N LYS A 332 7.33 -18.24 6.25
CA LYS A 332 8.13 -19.25 5.54
C LYS A 332 7.80 -20.67 6.03
N THR A 333 7.77 -20.86 7.35
CA THR A 333 7.47 -22.17 7.95
C THR A 333 6.08 -22.65 7.56
N TYR A 334 5.09 -21.77 7.57
CA TYR A 334 3.71 -22.11 7.19
C TYR A 334 3.61 -22.48 5.71
N PHE A 335 4.35 -21.79 4.84
CA PHE A 335 4.45 -22.15 3.43
C PHE A 335 5.07 -23.54 3.25
N ASP A 336 6.25 -23.78 3.83
CA ASP A 336 6.97 -25.05 3.73
C ASP A 336 6.12 -26.23 4.23
N ASP A 337 5.43 -26.05 5.36
CA ASP A 337 4.54 -27.06 5.94
C ASP A 337 3.30 -27.31 5.09
N ALA A 338 2.72 -26.26 4.49
CA ALA A 338 1.60 -26.39 3.57
C ALA A 338 2.01 -27.15 2.30
N VAL A 339 3.18 -26.84 1.73
CA VAL A 339 3.77 -27.55 0.58
C VAL A 339 3.97 -29.03 0.88
N LYS A 340 4.61 -29.36 2.02
CA LYS A 340 4.82 -30.76 2.43
C LYS A 340 3.51 -31.53 2.58
N LYS A 341 2.48 -30.90 3.16
CA LYS A 341 1.16 -31.52 3.34
C LYS A 341 0.49 -31.77 2.00
N VAL A 342 0.40 -30.78 1.12
CA VAL A 342 -0.23 -30.94 -0.21
C VAL A 342 0.51 -32.00 -1.03
N LYS A 343 1.86 -32.01 -1.04
CA LYS A 343 2.63 -33.07 -1.72
C LYS A 343 2.30 -34.45 -1.19
N LYS A 344 2.18 -34.59 0.12
CA LYS A 344 1.80 -35.86 0.75
C LYS A 344 0.40 -36.29 0.32
N ASP A 345 -0.58 -35.39 0.39
CA ASP A 345 -1.98 -35.63 0.03
C ASP A 345 -2.09 -36.11 -1.44
N VAL A 346 -1.39 -35.43 -2.36
CA VAL A 346 -1.31 -35.80 -3.79
C VAL A 346 -0.61 -37.15 -4.02
N SER A 347 0.39 -37.50 -3.20
CA SER A 347 1.12 -38.77 -3.32
C SER A 347 0.33 -39.97 -2.77
N SER A 348 -0.51 -39.76 -1.75
CA SER A 348 -1.37 -40.83 -1.19
C SER A 348 -2.49 -41.24 -2.13
N ASP A 349 -3.02 -40.32 -2.94
CA ASP A 349 -4.07 -40.63 -3.93
C ASP A 349 -3.57 -41.55 -5.06
N LYS A 350 -2.25 -41.64 -5.30
CA LYS A 350 -1.67 -42.50 -6.34
C LYS A 350 -1.42 -43.95 -5.92
N ASN A 351 -1.56 -44.30 -4.63
CA ASN A 351 -1.19 -45.64 -4.11
C ASN A 351 -2.37 -46.51 -3.67
N GLY A 352 -3.61 -46.13 -3.99
CA GLY A 352 -4.83 -46.84 -3.62
C GLY A 352 -5.28 -47.90 -4.63
N GLY A 353 -4.47 -48.94 -4.88
CA GLY A 353 -4.87 -50.05 -5.76
C GLY A 353 -4.22 -51.39 -5.37
N GLY A 354 -4.83 -52.15 -4.45
CA GLY A 354 -4.38 -53.52 -4.14
C GLY A 354 -4.81 -54.10 -2.78
N ALA A 355 -6.06 -54.58 -2.72
CA ALA A 355 -6.71 -55.57 -1.83
C ALA A 355 -6.08 -56.05 -0.49
N GLY A 356 -6.90 -55.96 0.58
CA GLY A 356 -6.98 -57.02 1.61
C GLY A 356 -7.49 -56.64 3.02
N GLY A 357 -8.81 -56.67 3.27
CA GLY A 357 -9.35 -57.14 4.57
C GLY A 357 -10.15 -56.19 5.49
N SER A 358 -11.48 -56.16 5.28
CA SER A 358 -12.58 -56.08 6.27
C SER A 358 -12.64 -54.97 7.35
N GLY A 359 -13.66 -54.11 7.26
CA GLY A 359 -14.23 -53.43 8.43
C GLY A 359 -15.10 -52.18 8.17
N GLY A 360 -16.35 -52.39 7.76
CA GLY A 360 -17.57 -51.58 8.02
C GLY A 360 -17.55 -50.04 8.10
N GLY A 361 -18.41 -49.41 7.29
CA GLY A 361 -19.12 -48.19 7.69
C GLY A 361 -19.28 -47.08 6.63
N GLY A 362 -20.40 -47.12 5.90
CA GLY A 362 -21.27 -45.98 5.52
C GLY A 362 -20.70 -44.74 4.79
N GLY A 363 -21.24 -44.47 3.60
CA GLY A 363 -21.30 -43.11 3.04
C GLY A 363 -20.99 -43.03 1.54
N SER A 364 -22.03 -43.08 0.71
CA SER A 364 -21.95 -43.02 -0.75
C SER A 364 -21.41 -41.68 -1.28
N SER A 365 -20.40 -41.73 -2.13
CA SER A 365 -20.15 -40.71 -3.16
C SER A 365 -19.87 -41.44 -4.48
N ALA A 366 -20.56 -41.03 -5.54
CA ALA A 366 -20.52 -41.65 -6.85
C ALA A 366 -19.33 -41.11 -7.66
N SER A 367 -18.53 -42.03 -8.19
CA SER A 367 -17.39 -41.79 -9.08
C SER A 367 -17.84 -41.56 -10.53
N PHE A 368 -17.19 -40.62 -11.22
CA PHE A 368 -17.14 -40.57 -12.69
C PHE A 368 -15.74 -40.94 -13.17
N GLU A 369 -15.69 -41.72 -14.25
CA GLU A 369 -14.54 -42.44 -14.79
C GLU A 369 -13.52 -41.55 -15.53
N ASP A 370 -12.26 -41.99 -15.47
CA ASP A 370 -11.09 -41.42 -16.14
C ASP A 370 -11.17 -41.42 -17.68
N ILE A 371 -10.75 -40.31 -18.31
CA ILE A 371 -10.26 -40.31 -19.70
C ILE A 371 -8.74 -40.15 -19.68
N ASN A 372 -8.05 -41.21 -20.10
CA ASN A 372 -6.61 -41.26 -20.32
C ASN A 372 -6.23 -40.51 -21.62
N VAL A 373 -5.40 -39.48 -21.52
CA VAL A 373 -4.70 -38.91 -22.68
C VAL A 373 -3.20 -38.94 -22.41
N GLY A 374 -2.48 -39.66 -23.26
CA GLY A 374 -1.06 -39.93 -23.14
C GLY A 374 -0.16 -38.69 -23.32
N MET A 375 0.91 -38.71 -22.53
CA MET A 375 2.26 -38.17 -22.75
C MET A 375 2.48 -37.29 -23.99
N ILE A 376 2.75 -35.99 -23.77
CA ILE A 376 3.38 -35.10 -24.75
C ILE A 376 4.86 -34.92 -24.33
N PRO A 377 5.85 -34.96 -25.25
CA PRO A 377 7.27 -34.93 -24.91
C PRO A 377 7.79 -33.52 -24.62
N ASP A 378 8.85 -33.47 -23.83
CA ASP A 378 9.69 -32.30 -23.48
C ASP A 378 10.00 -31.38 -24.68
N ILE A 379 9.77 -30.08 -24.54
CA ILE A 379 10.21 -29.05 -25.49
C ILE A 379 11.19 -28.11 -24.77
N LYS A 380 12.40 -27.95 -25.33
CA LYS A 380 13.39 -26.95 -24.93
C LYS A 380 13.04 -25.57 -25.52
N PRO A 381 13.39 -24.47 -24.83
CA PRO A 381 12.93 -23.14 -25.21
C PRO A 381 13.84 -22.55 -26.28
N GLU A 382 13.29 -22.27 -27.46
CA GLU A 382 13.82 -21.26 -28.38
C GLU A 382 12.67 -20.79 -29.29
N ASP A 383 12.29 -19.51 -29.10
CA ASP A 383 11.47 -18.62 -29.93
C ASP A 383 10.18 -19.13 -30.60
N GLU A 384 9.03 -19.02 -29.91
CA GLU A 384 7.73 -18.82 -30.56
C GLU A 384 6.84 -17.77 -29.83
N LYS A 385 6.15 -16.96 -30.65
CA LYS A 385 5.21 -15.88 -30.34
C LYS A 385 4.27 -16.15 -29.16
N LEU A 386 3.97 -15.07 -28.41
CA LEU A 386 2.83 -14.89 -27.50
C LEU A 386 1.56 -15.62 -28.00
N THR A 387 1.26 -16.78 -27.44
CA THR A 387 -0.04 -17.45 -27.63
C THR A 387 -0.73 -17.59 -26.27
N GLY A 388 -1.68 -16.70 -26.01
CA GLY A 388 -2.77 -16.94 -25.04
C GLY A 388 -2.94 -15.93 -23.91
N GLY A 389 -2.28 -14.76 -23.91
CA GLY A 389 -2.48 -13.75 -22.87
C GLY A 389 -2.01 -12.35 -23.27
N PHE A 390 -2.57 -11.33 -22.62
CA PHE A 390 -2.17 -9.93 -22.80
C PHE A 390 -0.96 -9.61 -21.92
N SER A 391 0.01 -8.87 -22.47
CA SER A 391 1.31 -8.65 -21.82
C SER A 391 1.23 -7.95 -20.46
N ASP A 392 0.23 -7.11 -20.28
CA ASP A 392 -0.04 -6.30 -19.08
C ASP A 392 -1.01 -6.97 -18.09
N THR A 393 -1.40 -8.22 -18.36
CA THR A 393 -2.19 -9.04 -17.42
C THR A 393 -1.35 -10.07 -16.71
N TYR A 394 -0.08 -10.22 -17.10
CA TYR A 394 0.85 -11.10 -16.41
C TYR A 394 0.99 -10.66 -14.95
N ASN A 395 0.72 -11.57 -14.01
CA ASN A 395 0.68 -11.33 -12.55
C ASN A 395 -0.41 -10.34 -12.06
N HIS A 396 -1.38 -9.97 -12.90
CA HIS A 396 -2.54 -9.18 -12.48
C HIS A 396 -3.63 -10.10 -11.87
N TYR A 397 -4.35 -9.69 -10.82
CA TYR A 397 -5.37 -10.54 -10.16
C TYR A 397 -6.49 -10.98 -11.12
N SER A 398 -6.74 -10.20 -12.18
CA SER A 398 -7.72 -10.52 -13.21
C SER A 398 -7.18 -11.45 -14.29
N MET A 399 -5.92 -11.90 -14.25
CA MET A 399 -5.28 -12.66 -15.34
C MET A 399 -6.10 -13.90 -15.73
N GLU A 400 -6.53 -14.69 -14.75
CA GLU A 400 -7.30 -15.91 -14.99
C GLU A 400 -8.64 -15.58 -15.67
N ALA A 401 -9.38 -14.64 -15.10
CA ALA A 401 -10.65 -14.17 -15.64
C ALA A 401 -10.47 -13.63 -17.07
N VAL A 402 -9.45 -12.80 -17.29
CA VAL A 402 -9.19 -12.19 -18.58
C VAL A 402 -8.79 -13.24 -19.61
N LYS A 403 -7.91 -14.16 -19.25
CA LYS A 403 -7.49 -15.27 -20.11
C LYS A 403 -8.69 -16.13 -20.49
N TYR A 404 -9.47 -16.56 -19.49
CA TYR A 404 -10.63 -17.42 -19.71
C TYR A 404 -11.65 -16.77 -20.65
N LEU A 405 -12.03 -15.53 -20.36
CA LEU A 405 -13.00 -14.80 -21.16
C LEU A 405 -12.44 -14.48 -22.57
N SER A 406 -11.14 -14.24 -22.70
CA SER A 406 -10.50 -14.01 -24.00
C SER A 406 -10.44 -15.29 -24.85
N ASP A 407 -10.12 -16.44 -24.26
CA ASP A 407 -10.14 -17.75 -24.92
C ASP A 407 -11.55 -18.10 -25.43
N LYS A 408 -12.58 -17.67 -24.71
CA LYS A 408 -14.00 -17.78 -25.10
C LYS A 408 -14.45 -16.68 -26.08
N LYS A 409 -13.57 -15.77 -26.48
CA LYS A 409 -13.86 -14.61 -27.34
C LYS A 409 -14.92 -13.65 -26.79
N ILE A 410 -15.11 -13.65 -25.48
CA ILE A 410 -16.05 -12.78 -24.77
C ILE A 410 -15.46 -11.37 -24.63
N ILE A 411 -14.16 -11.28 -24.36
CA ILE A 411 -13.44 -10.02 -24.26
C ILE A 411 -12.26 -9.99 -25.24
N ASN A 412 -11.88 -8.77 -25.61
CA ASN A 412 -10.72 -8.51 -26.46
C ASN A 412 -9.84 -7.44 -25.79
N GLY A 413 -8.54 -7.55 -26.01
CA GLY A 413 -7.60 -6.48 -25.71
C GLY A 413 -7.40 -5.56 -26.91
N TYR A 414 -6.37 -4.74 -26.81
CA TYR A 414 -6.00 -3.73 -27.78
C TYR A 414 -5.04 -4.31 -28.83
N GLY A 415 -4.96 -3.65 -29.99
CA GLY A 415 -4.11 -4.08 -31.11
C GLY A 415 -2.60 -4.07 -30.81
N ASP A 416 -2.20 -3.51 -29.68
CA ASP A 416 -0.84 -3.47 -29.15
C ASP A 416 -0.48 -4.70 -28.27
N GLY A 417 -1.42 -5.64 -28.07
CA GLY A 417 -1.21 -6.83 -27.25
C GLY A 417 -1.53 -6.65 -25.76
N THR A 418 -2.10 -5.50 -25.37
CA THR A 418 -2.50 -5.20 -23.99
C THR A 418 -3.98 -5.42 -23.73
N PHE A 419 -4.38 -5.60 -22.47
CA PHE A 419 -5.79 -5.65 -22.01
C PHE A 419 -6.22 -4.38 -21.28
N ARG A 420 -5.27 -3.71 -20.64
CA ARG A 420 -5.38 -2.54 -19.75
C ARG A 420 -6.29 -2.85 -18.56
N PRO A 421 -5.90 -3.80 -17.68
CA PRO A 421 -6.77 -4.26 -16.61
C PRO A 421 -7.09 -3.16 -15.59
N ASP A 422 -6.18 -2.20 -15.36
CA ASP A 422 -6.36 -1.11 -14.40
C ASP A 422 -7.15 0.10 -14.95
N ASN A 423 -7.47 0.11 -16.25
CA ASN A 423 -8.29 1.17 -16.82
C ASN A 423 -9.73 1.02 -16.37
N PHE A 424 -10.38 2.12 -15.98
CA PHE A 424 -11.83 2.12 -15.73
C PHE A 424 -12.63 1.73 -16.98
N VAL A 425 -13.76 1.07 -16.75
CA VAL A 425 -14.65 0.60 -17.81
C VAL A 425 -15.92 1.45 -17.89
N THR A 426 -16.37 1.74 -19.09
CA THR A 426 -17.63 2.44 -19.33
C THR A 426 -18.84 1.51 -19.20
N ARG A 427 -20.02 2.09 -19.00
CA ARG A 427 -21.31 1.37 -18.99
C ARG A 427 -21.53 0.57 -20.28
N ALA A 428 -21.17 1.13 -21.44
CA ALA A 428 -21.28 0.44 -22.72
C ALA A 428 -20.31 -0.74 -22.88
N GLU A 429 -19.07 -0.59 -22.41
CA GLU A 429 -18.09 -1.69 -22.44
C GLU A 429 -18.52 -2.83 -21.52
N PHE A 430 -18.99 -2.52 -20.31
CA PHE A 430 -19.50 -3.55 -19.40
C PHE A 430 -20.75 -4.25 -19.97
N ALA A 431 -21.68 -3.51 -20.55
CA ALA A 431 -22.85 -4.06 -21.25
C ALA A 431 -22.43 -5.02 -22.37
N LYS A 432 -21.43 -4.67 -23.17
CA LYS A 432 -20.90 -5.55 -24.21
C LYS A 432 -20.27 -6.82 -23.64
N MET A 433 -19.52 -6.72 -22.54
CA MET A 433 -18.94 -7.89 -21.88
C MET A 433 -20.03 -8.87 -21.42
N ILE A 434 -21.09 -8.37 -20.76
CA ILE A 434 -22.22 -9.20 -20.30
C ILE A 434 -22.98 -9.79 -21.49
N CYS A 435 -23.34 -8.98 -22.50
CA CYS A 435 -24.08 -9.44 -23.66
C CYS A 435 -23.32 -10.54 -24.43
N SER A 436 -22.00 -10.37 -24.58
CA SER A 436 -21.14 -11.34 -25.26
C SER A 436 -20.93 -12.60 -24.43
N ALA A 437 -20.76 -12.46 -23.10
CA ALA A 437 -20.57 -13.60 -22.21
C ALA A 437 -21.80 -14.50 -22.20
N PHE A 438 -22.99 -13.92 -22.12
CA PHE A 438 -24.21 -14.69 -21.92
C PHE A 438 -25.00 -14.98 -23.20
N LEU A 439 -24.49 -14.50 -24.36
CA LEU A 439 -25.11 -14.63 -25.68
C LEU A 439 -26.55 -14.13 -25.68
N ILE A 440 -26.76 -12.92 -25.15
CA ILE A 440 -28.09 -12.31 -25.10
C ILE A 440 -28.44 -11.72 -26.46
N GLU A 441 -29.50 -12.25 -27.05
CA GLU A 441 -30.10 -11.78 -28.29
C GLU A 441 -31.51 -11.24 -27.98
N GLY A 442 -31.96 -10.25 -28.74
CA GLY A 442 -33.28 -9.64 -28.55
C GLY A 442 -33.77 -8.94 -29.81
N GLU A 443 -35.09 -8.71 -29.87
CA GLU A 443 -35.68 -7.83 -30.88
C GLU A 443 -35.61 -6.37 -30.37
N ASN A 444 -35.07 -5.48 -31.21
CA ASN A 444 -34.76 -4.09 -30.88
C ASN A 444 -36.01 -3.22 -30.64
N GLU A 445 -36.65 -3.31 -29.47
CA GLU A 445 -37.82 -2.48 -29.11
C GLU A 445 -37.49 -1.35 -28.13
N VAL A 446 -36.42 -1.48 -27.35
CA VAL A 446 -36.00 -0.45 -26.39
C VAL A 446 -34.98 0.49 -27.03
N SER A 447 -35.20 1.80 -26.93
CA SER A 447 -34.28 2.82 -27.45
C SER A 447 -33.95 3.87 -26.40
N PHE A 448 -32.69 4.30 -26.39
CA PHE A 448 -32.21 5.41 -25.59
C PHE A 448 -31.79 6.54 -26.53
N SER A 449 -32.08 7.78 -26.14
CA SER A 449 -31.84 8.96 -26.98
C SER A 449 -30.35 9.26 -27.22
N ASP A 450 -29.47 8.68 -26.42
CA ASP A 450 -28.01 8.79 -26.48
C ASP A 450 -27.31 7.50 -26.98
N VAL A 451 -28.06 6.56 -27.55
CA VAL A 451 -27.55 5.30 -28.12
C VAL A 451 -28.02 5.18 -29.58
N ASN A 452 -27.13 5.43 -30.53
CA ASN A 452 -27.45 5.42 -31.96
C ASN A 452 -27.26 4.03 -32.55
N LYS A 453 -28.06 3.70 -33.58
CA LYS A 453 -27.96 2.42 -34.32
C LYS A 453 -26.57 2.11 -34.90
N SER A 454 -25.78 3.15 -35.15
CA SER A 454 -24.42 3.02 -35.67
C SER A 454 -23.35 2.79 -34.60
N ASP A 455 -23.70 2.90 -33.32
CA ASP A 455 -22.73 2.76 -32.23
C ASP A 455 -22.37 1.28 -32.03
N TRP A 456 -21.09 0.99 -31.76
CA TRP A 456 -20.58 -0.39 -31.63
C TRP A 456 -21.18 -1.18 -30.47
N TYR A 457 -21.83 -0.48 -29.53
CA TYR A 457 -22.50 -1.03 -28.35
C TYR A 457 -24.03 -1.07 -28.50
N TYR A 458 -24.58 -0.62 -29.64
CA TYR A 458 -26.02 -0.48 -29.84
C TYR A 458 -26.76 -1.78 -29.49
N ASP A 459 -26.44 -2.86 -30.20
CA ASP A 459 -27.12 -4.14 -30.02
C ASP A 459 -26.91 -4.71 -28.60
N SER A 460 -25.72 -4.55 -28.03
CA SER A 460 -25.46 -5.03 -26.66
C SER A 460 -26.34 -4.36 -25.63
N ILE A 461 -26.54 -3.04 -25.75
CA ILE A 461 -27.37 -2.26 -24.84
C ILE A 461 -28.85 -2.56 -25.08
N THR A 462 -29.31 -2.54 -26.33
CA THR A 462 -30.74 -2.73 -26.64
C THR A 462 -31.20 -4.14 -26.36
N ASN A 463 -30.38 -5.17 -26.62
CA ASN A 463 -30.73 -6.56 -26.30
C ASN A 463 -30.87 -6.77 -24.79
N LEU A 464 -29.89 -6.33 -24.01
CA LEU A 464 -29.95 -6.44 -22.55
C LEU A 464 -31.09 -5.61 -21.95
N ALA A 465 -31.39 -4.44 -22.52
CA ALA A 465 -32.50 -3.60 -22.08
C ALA A 465 -33.87 -4.22 -22.42
N ALA A 466 -34.02 -4.85 -23.58
CA ALA A 466 -35.23 -5.56 -23.98
C ALA A 466 -35.57 -6.72 -23.04
N GLN A 467 -34.56 -7.35 -22.43
CA GLN A 467 -34.73 -8.40 -21.41
C GLN A 467 -34.87 -7.84 -19.98
N GLY A 468 -34.90 -6.51 -19.80
CA GLY A 468 -35.00 -5.87 -18.48
C GLY A 468 -33.73 -5.98 -17.62
N ILE A 469 -32.61 -6.43 -18.21
CA ILE A 469 -31.33 -6.58 -17.49
C ILE A 469 -30.67 -5.20 -17.31
N LEU A 470 -30.63 -4.40 -18.37
CA LEU A 470 -30.19 -3.01 -18.34
C LEU A 470 -31.37 -2.06 -18.23
N LEU A 471 -31.23 -1.05 -17.36
CA LEU A 471 -32.17 0.06 -17.26
C LEU A 471 -31.41 1.37 -17.49
N GLY A 472 -32.07 2.30 -18.20
CA GLY A 472 -31.58 3.67 -18.37
C GLY A 472 -32.08 4.61 -17.28
N ASP A 473 -31.56 5.83 -17.30
CA ASP A 473 -32.04 6.97 -16.53
C ASP A 473 -33.05 7.75 -17.37
N GLY A 474 -34.33 7.36 -17.28
CA GLY A 474 -35.40 7.90 -18.10
C GLY A 474 -35.23 7.56 -19.59
N THR A 475 -34.82 8.54 -20.40
CA THR A 475 -34.61 8.38 -21.85
C THR A 475 -33.15 8.23 -22.25
N LEU A 476 -32.22 8.21 -21.27
CA LEU A 476 -30.78 8.14 -21.48
C LEU A 476 -30.22 6.84 -20.91
N PHE A 477 -29.21 6.26 -21.56
CA PHE A 477 -28.44 5.13 -21.03
C PHE A 477 -27.08 5.55 -20.44
N ARG A 478 -26.52 6.62 -20.99
CA ARG A 478 -25.20 7.18 -20.68
C ARG A 478 -24.04 6.22 -20.98
N PRO A 479 -23.91 5.77 -22.24
CA PRO A 479 -22.99 4.67 -22.60
C PRO A 479 -21.52 4.94 -22.29
N ASN A 480 -21.09 6.20 -22.33
CA ASN A 480 -19.69 6.61 -22.15
C ASN A 480 -19.35 7.03 -20.70
N GLU A 481 -20.32 7.01 -19.77
CA GLU A 481 -20.01 7.19 -18.34
C GLU A 481 -19.36 5.91 -17.78
N LEU A 482 -18.49 6.08 -16.79
CA LEU A 482 -17.90 4.95 -16.06
C LEU A 482 -18.99 4.21 -15.27
N ILE A 483 -18.80 2.90 -15.09
CA ILE A 483 -19.75 2.08 -14.35
C ILE A 483 -19.33 1.90 -12.89
N MET A 484 -20.23 2.26 -11.99
CA MET A 484 -20.08 2.04 -10.55
C MET A 484 -20.22 0.57 -10.18
N ARG A 485 -19.55 0.16 -9.11
CA ARG A 485 -19.55 -1.21 -8.61
C ARG A 485 -20.95 -1.71 -8.24
N GLN A 486 -21.79 -0.87 -7.65
CA GLN A 486 -23.18 -1.23 -7.33
C GLN A 486 -24.04 -1.48 -8.58
N ASP A 487 -23.81 -0.73 -9.67
CA ASP A 487 -24.52 -0.90 -10.94
C ASP A 487 -24.09 -2.19 -11.62
N ALA A 488 -22.79 -2.51 -11.60
CA ALA A 488 -22.27 -3.77 -12.12
C ALA A 488 -22.86 -4.99 -11.38
N ALA A 489 -22.93 -4.93 -10.05
CA ALA A 489 -23.56 -5.98 -9.23
C ALA A 489 -25.05 -6.17 -9.57
N LEU A 490 -25.78 -5.07 -9.76
CA LEU A 490 -27.19 -5.12 -10.16
C LEU A 490 -27.39 -5.78 -11.53
N ILE A 491 -26.58 -5.41 -12.51
CA ILE A 491 -26.64 -6.00 -13.86
C ILE A 491 -26.35 -7.50 -13.80
N ILE A 492 -25.36 -7.90 -13.00
CA ILE A 492 -25.00 -9.32 -12.83
C ILE A 492 -26.12 -10.10 -12.11
N SER A 493 -26.72 -9.52 -11.09
CA SER A 493 -27.87 -10.15 -10.43
C SER A 493 -29.01 -10.38 -11.41
N ARG A 494 -29.31 -9.40 -12.27
CA ARG A 494 -30.40 -9.51 -13.25
C ARG A 494 -30.13 -10.50 -14.35
N ILE A 495 -28.90 -10.55 -14.89
CA ILE A 495 -28.54 -11.55 -15.92
C ILE A 495 -28.63 -12.97 -15.35
N LEU A 496 -28.25 -13.18 -14.08
CA LEU A 496 -28.36 -14.50 -13.44
C LEU A 496 -29.82 -14.89 -13.18
N SER A 497 -30.64 -13.96 -12.65
CA SER A 497 -32.08 -14.16 -12.52
C SER A 497 -32.75 -14.46 -13.86
N TYR A 498 -32.32 -13.81 -14.95
CA TYR A 498 -32.81 -14.09 -16.31
C TYR A 498 -32.58 -15.57 -16.72
N PHE A 499 -31.48 -16.18 -16.29
CA PHE A 499 -31.22 -17.61 -16.50
C PHE A 499 -31.79 -18.52 -15.41
N GLY A 500 -32.61 -18.00 -14.50
CA GLY A 500 -33.28 -18.78 -13.45
C GLY A 500 -32.43 -19.04 -12.21
N PHE A 501 -31.29 -18.35 -12.06
CA PHE A 501 -30.48 -18.40 -10.84
C PHE A 501 -30.98 -17.38 -9.84
N GLU A 502 -31.54 -17.86 -8.73
CA GLU A 502 -32.01 -17.03 -7.63
C GLU A 502 -31.18 -17.32 -6.39
N TYR A 503 -30.72 -16.24 -5.75
CA TYR A 503 -29.94 -16.30 -4.53
C TYR A 503 -30.71 -15.63 -3.40
N GLU A 504 -30.58 -16.19 -2.20
CA GLU A 504 -31.09 -15.56 -1.00
C GLU A 504 -30.23 -14.35 -0.63
N LYS A 505 -30.81 -13.37 0.06
CA LYS A 505 -30.04 -12.28 0.65
C LYS A 505 -29.16 -12.84 1.76
N ASP A 506 -27.88 -12.45 1.78
CA ASP A 506 -27.05 -12.56 2.97
C ASP A 506 -27.38 -11.40 3.93
N SER A 507 -27.55 -11.70 5.22
CA SER A 507 -27.81 -10.71 6.27
C SER A 507 -26.54 -10.07 6.84
N THR A 508 -25.35 -10.53 6.42
CA THR A 508 -24.09 -9.91 6.83
C THR A 508 -23.79 -8.67 6.00
N VAL A 509 -23.46 -7.57 6.69
CA VAL A 509 -23.40 -6.20 6.15
C VAL A 509 -21.96 -5.89 5.73
N PHE A 510 -21.69 -5.34 4.53
CA PHE A 510 -20.40 -4.66 4.30
C PHE A 510 -20.38 -3.38 5.14
N ALA A 511 -19.23 -2.98 5.69
CA ALA A 511 -19.17 -1.85 6.63
C ALA A 511 -19.65 -0.50 6.03
N ASP A 512 -19.77 -0.42 4.71
CA ASP A 512 -20.24 0.71 3.93
C ASP A 512 -21.61 0.46 3.23
N ASP A 513 -22.38 -0.53 3.67
CA ASP A 513 -23.70 -0.85 3.08
C ASP A 513 -24.67 0.34 3.13
N ALA A 514 -24.53 1.24 4.11
CA ALA A 514 -25.33 2.46 4.20
C ALA A 514 -25.14 3.41 2.99
N TYR A 515 -24.09 3.22 2.19
CA TYR A 515 -23.84 3.96 0.95
C TYR A 515 -24.32 3.22 -0.31
N ILE A 516 -24.78 1.97 -0.18
CA ILE A 516 -25.43 1.26 -1.29
C ILE A 516 -26.79 1.90 -1.51
N SER A 517 -27.07 2.27 -2.75
CA SER A 517 -28.39 2.83 -3.10
C SER A 517 -29.48 1.76 -2.98
N ASP A 518 -30.68 2.13 -2.52
CA ASP A 518 -31.83 1.23 -2.29
C ASP A 518 -32.11 0.28 -3.49
N TYR A 519 -31.90 0.77 -4.72
CA TYR A 519 -32.15 0.00 -5.93
C TYR A 519 -31.14 -1.15 -6.17
N ALA A 520 -29.97 -1.10 -5.52
CA ALA A 520 -28.87 -2.04 -5.68
C ALA A 520 -28.67 -2.95 -4.45
N GLU A 521 -29.25 -2.60 -3.29
CA GLU A 521 -29.06 -3.32 -2.02
C GLU A 521 -29.34 -4.83 -2.15
N ASP A 522 -30.51 -5.21 -2.68
CA ASP A 522 -30.88 -6.61 -2.90
C ASP A 522 -29.88 -7.35 -3.78
N ALA A 523 -29.47 -6.72 -4.89
CA ALA A 523 -28.53 -7.32 -5.81
C ALA A 523 -27.14 -7.49 -5.19
N VAL A 524 -26.65 -6.49 -4.46
CA VAL A 524 -25.33 -6.58 -3.80
C VAL A 524 -25.33 -7.70 -2.76
N SER A 525 -26.36 -7.78 -1.90
CA SER A 525 -26.47 -8.85 -0.90
C SER A 525 -26.57 -10.24 -1.53
N LYS A 526 -27.34 -10.39 -2.62
CA LYS A 526 -27.46 -11.66 -3.36
C LYS A 526 -26.16 -12.07 -4.02
N MET A 527 -25.50 -11.14 -4.70
CA MET A 527 -24.25 -11.42 -5.41
C MET A 527 -23.08 -11.67 -4.46
N LYS A 528 -23.12 -11.10 -3.25
CA LYS A 528 -22.23 -11.46 -2.16
C LYS A 528 -22.46 -12.90 -1.71
N ASN A 529 -23.72 -13.28 -1.46
CA ASN A 529 -24.07 -14.65 -1.07
C ASN A 529 -23.67 -15.68 -2.14
N ALA A 530 -23.82 -15.31 -3.41
CA ALA A 530 -23.37 -16.11 -4.55
C ALA A 530 -21.85 -16.19 -4.71
N GLY A 531 -21.06 -15.46 -3.90
CA GLY A 531 -19.60 -15.39 -4.02
C GLY A 531 -19.09 -14.67 -5.28
N ILE A 532 -19.98 -14.01 -6.02
CA ILE A 532 -19.66 -13.31 -7.26
C ILE A 532 -19.07 -11.94 -6.94
N VAL A 533 -19.77 -11.19 -6.10
CA VAL A 533 -19.28 -9.93 -5.54
C VAL A 533 -18.51 -10.23 -4.27
N VAL A 534 -17.26 -9.73 -4.24
CA VAL A 534 -16.40 -9.80 -3.06
C VAL A 534 -16.00 -8.38 -2.68
N GLY A 535 -16.04 -8.07 -1.39
CA GLY A 535 -15.66 -6.77 -0.85
C GLY A 535 -14.15 -6.52 -0.94
N ASN A 536 -13.76 -5.27 -0.79
CA ASN A 536 -12.39 -4.84 -0.55
C ASN A 536 -12.22 -4.61 0.96
N GLY A 537 -11.64 -5.59 1.65
CA GLY A 537 -11.64 -5.63 3.11
C GLY A 537 -13.06 -5.80 3.66
N LEU A 538 -13.48 -4.90 4.55
CA LEU A 538 -14.85 -4.89 5.10
C LEU A 538 -15.86 -4.15 4.23
N ASN A 539 -15.42 -3.40 3.20
CA ASN A 539 -16.25 -2.52 2.40
C ASN A 539 -16.60 -3.13 1.03
N PHE A 540 -17.76 -2.80 0.49
CA PHE A 540 -18.14 -3.07 -0.88
C PHE A 540 -17.58 -2.00 -1.85
N ASN A 541 -17.57 -0.74 -1.44
CA ASN A 541 -17.32 0.48 -2.22
C ASN A 541 -18.36 0.70 -3.34
N PRO A 542 -19.64 0.94 -3.00
CA PRO A 542 -20.75 0.95 -3.96
C PRO A 542 -20.63 2.00 -5.07
N LEU A 543 -20.10 3.18 -4.73
CA LEU A 543 -20.02 4.34 -5.63
C LEU A 543 -18.71 4.43 -6.42
N SER A 544 -17.78 3.49 -6.21
CA SER A 544 -16.52 3.46 -6.94
C SER A 544 -16.71 2.91 -8.35
N ASP A 545 -16.07 3.55 -9.33
CA ASP A 545 -15.97 3.02 -10.69
C ASP A 545 -15.11 1.75 -10.70
N ILE A 546 -15.49 0.76 -11.49
CA ILE A 546 -14.73 -0.50 -11.60
C ILE A 546 -13.72 -0.46 -12.75
N THR A 547 -12.60 -1.12 -12.54
CA THR A 547 -11.59 -1.34 -13.58
C THR A 547 -12.01 -2.44 -14.56
N ARG A 548 -11.39 -2.50 -15.74
CA ARG A 548 -11.59 -3.57 -16.73
C ARG A 548 -11.23 -4.95 -16.17
N GLY A 549 -10.24 -5.00 -15.27
CA GLY A 549 -9.83 -6.20 -14.55
C GLY A 549 -10.92 -6.68 -13.59
N GLU A 550 -11.48 -5.79 -12.77
CA GLU A 550 -12.61 -6.10 -11.88
C GLU A 550 -13.86 -6.51 -12.66
N ALA A 551 -14.18 -5.81 -13.74
CA ALA A 551 -15.27 -6.16 -14.63
C ALA A 551 -15.10 -7.57 -15.22
N ALA A 552 -13.89 -7.92 -15.67
CA ALA A 552 -13.59 -9.27 -16.16
C ALA A 552 -13.78 -10.32 -15.06
N VAL A 553 -13.32 -10.07 -13.83
CA VAL A 553 -13.50 -11.00 -12.70
C VAL A 553 -14.98 -11.21 -12.37
N LEU A 554 -15.76 -10.13 -12.32
CA LEU A 554 -17.19 -10.21 -12.04
C LEU A 554 -17.95 -11.00 -13.12
N VAL A 555 -17.65 -10.73 -14.40
CA VAL A 555 -18.24 -11.46 -15.54
C VAL A 555 -17.80 -12.93 -15.53
N TYR A 556 -16.53 -13.20 -15.25
CA TYR A 556 -15.98 -14.56 -15.17
C TYR A 556 -16.68 -15.39 -14.09
N ARG A 557 -16.85 -14.85 -12.88
CA ARG A 557 -17.53 -15.52 -11.78
C ARG A 557 -18.99 -15.81 -12.12
N ALA A 558 -19.73 -14.81 -12.61
CA ALA A 558 -21.12 -14.98 -13.01
C ALA A 558 -21.28 -15.98 -14.17
N PHE A 559 -20.36 -15.97 -15.14
CA PHE A 559 -20.39 -16.88 -16.27
C PHE A 559 -20.10 -18.32 -15.82
N ASN A 560 -19.10 -18.52 -14.96
CA ASN A 560 -18.79 -19.83 -14.40
C ASN A 560 -19.92 -20.39 -13.54
N GLU A 561 -20.60 -19.54 -12.78
CA GLU A 561 -21.78 -19.92 -11.99
C GLU A 561 -22.87 -20.53 -12.88
N ARG A 562 -23.15 -19.87 -14.03
CA ARG A 562 -24.07 -20.42 -15.04
C ARG A 562 -23.57 -21.74 -15.62
N MET A 563 -22.29 -21.83 -15.96
CA MET A 563 -21.74 -23.01 -16.65
C MET A 563 -21.53 -24.21 -15.72
N GLY A 564 -21.27 -23.98 -14.43
CA GLY A 564 -21.09 -25.01 -13.41
C GLY A 564 -22.39 -25.72 -13.03
N ALA A 565 -23.55 -25.09 -13.25
CA ALA A 565 -24.86 -25.68 -13.02
C ALA A 565 -25.46 -26.41 -14.24
N VAL A 566 -24.77 -26.42 -15.38
CA VAL A 566 -25.16 -27.13 -16.62
C VAL A 566 -24.43 -28.48 -16.77
N GLN A 567 -23.55 -28.83 -15.82
CA GLN A 567 -22.97 -30.17 -15.65
C GLN A 567 -23.74 -30.92 -14.56
#